data_AF-A0A933WQC0-F1
#
_entry.id   AF-A0A933WQC0-F1
#
_cell.length_a   1.000
_cell.length_b   1.000
_cell.length_c   1.000
_cell.angle_alpha   90.00
_cell.angle_beta   90.00
_cell.angle_gamma   90.00
#
_symmetry.space_group_name_H-M   'P 1'
#
loop_
_entity.id
_entity.type
_entity.pdbx_description
1 polymer ?
#
loop_
_entity_poly.entity_id
_entity_poly.type
_entity_poly.pdbx_seq_one_letter_code
_entity_poly.pdbx_strand_id
1 'polypeptide(L)'
;AIPRIRDFRGLEPRGFDGTGNFNLGLREQMIFPEINVEKVSKPRGMNLTFVISGGSDERSLALLRGLGMPFKAVPVPAAPSAKGERLRSGDDRPLPVGGN
;
A
#
# COMPACT_ATOMS: atom_id res chain seq x y z
N ALA A 1 28.75 -16.83 10.03
CA ALA A 1 28.16 -15.47 10.07
C ALA A 1 26.77 -15.55 9.44
N ILE A 2 25.72 -15.08 10.12
CA ILE A 2 24.34 -15.17 9.62
C ILE A 2 24.11 -14.02 8.62
N PRO A 3 23.95 -14.27 7.31
CA PRO A 3 23.60 -13.23 6.35
C PRO A 3 22.06 -13.14 6.31
N ARG A 4 21.49 -12.37 7.24
CA ARG A 4 20.06 -12.03 7.27
C ARG A 4 19.79 -11.05 6.14
N ILE A 5 19.20 -11.55 5.05
CA ILE A 5 18.35 -10.79 4.10
C ILE A 5 18.97 -9.42 3.74
N ARG A 6 19.95 -9.41 2.83
CA ARG A 6 20.57 -8.18 2.32
C ARG A 6 19.48 -7.31 1.67
N ASP A 7 19.31 -6.10 2.18
CA ASP A 7 18.65 -4.96 1.51
C ASP A 7 17.18 -5.09 1.07
N PHE A 8 16.40 -5.99 1.66
CA PHE A 8 14.97 -6.03 1.37
C PHE A 8 14.23 -4.85 2.05
N ARG A 9 14.10 -3.73 1.33
CA ARG A 9 13.40 -2.51 1.79
C ARG A 9 11.87 -2.61 1.72
N GLY A 10 11.33 -3.80 1.54
CA GLY A 10 9.89 -4.06 1.35
C GLY A 10 9.45 -3.99 -0.12
N LEU A 11 8.38 -4.73 -0.41
CA LEU A 11 7.72 -4.82 -1.71
C LEU A 11 7.01 -3.52 -2.05
N GLU A 12 7.10 -3.11 -3.32
CA GLU A 12 6.31 -1.98 -3.80
C GLU A 12 4.86 -2.42 -4.04
N PRO A 13 3.88 -1.78 -3.38
CA PRO A 13 2.46 -2.06 -3.56
C PRO A 13 1.90 -1.50 -4.86
N ARG A 14 2.75 -1.01 -5.77
CA ARG A 14 2.37 -0.57 -7.13
C ARG A 14 2.39 -1.71 -8.15
N GLY A 15 2.79 -2.91 -7.76
CA GLY A 15 2.85 -4.07 -8.64
C GLY A 15 1.51 -4.77 -8.91
N PHE A 16 0.39 -4.19 -8.47
CA PHE A 16 -0.94 -4.73 -8.77
C PHE A 16 -1.41 -4.32 -10.17
N ASP A 17 -2.18 -5.20 -10.81
CA ASP A 17 -2.65 -5.04 -12.19
C ASP A 17 -4.08 -4.51 -12.32
N GLY A 18 -4.74 -4.12 -11.22
CA GLY A 18 -6.14 -3.66 -11.21
C GLY A 18 -7.15 -4.80 -11.06
N THR A 19 -6.75 -6.04 -11.35
CA THR A 19 -7.60 -7.24 -11.26
C THR A 19 -7.29 -8.10 -10.04
N GLY A 20 -6.43 -7.61 -9.14
CA GLY A 20 -6.03 -8.29 -7.92
C GLY A 20 -4.79 -9.17 -8.06
N ASN A 21 -4.13 -9.25 -9.23
CA ASN A 21 -2.88 -9.99 -9.35
C ASN A 21 -1.70 -9.08 -9.00
N PHE A 22 -0.69 -9.65 -8.35
CA PHE A 22 0.49 -8.92 -7.91
C PHE A 22 1.74 -9.43 -8.62
N ASN A 23 2.45 -8.53 -9.30
CA ASN A 23 3.69 -8.83 -10.02
C ASN A 23 4.89 -8.22 -9.29
N LEU A 24 5.90 -9.05 -9.03
CA LEU A 24 7.15 -8.69 -8.38
C LEU A 24 8.35 -9.11 -9.23
N GLY A 25 9.18 -8.14 -9.62
CA GLY A 25 10.48 -8.40 -10.19
C GLY A 25 11.56 -8.50 -9.11
N LEU A 26 12.22 -9.65 -9.00
CA LEU A 26 13.46 -9.83 -8.24
C LEU A 26 14.64 -9.62 -9.17
N ARG A 27 15.52 -8.67 -8.84
CA ARG A 27 16.74 -8.41 -9.62
C ARG A 27 17.81 -9.47 -9.41
N GLU A 28 17.86 -10.06 -8.21
CA GLU A 28 18.88 -11.02 -7.82
C GLU A 28 18.27 -12.17 -7.03
N GLN A 29 18.53 -13.41 -7.46
CA GLN A 29 18.14 -14.62 -6.74
C GLN A 29 18.88 -14.83 -5.40
N MET A 30 19.95 -14.06 -5.13
CA MET A 30 20.79 -14.19 -3.93
C MET A 30 20.11 -13.69 -2.64
N ILE A 31 18.89 -13.15 -2.73
CA ILE A 31 18.06 -12.78 -1.58
C ILE A 31 17.66 -14.01 -0.73
N PHE A 32 17.57 -15.18 -1.35
CA PHE A 32 17.21 -16.41 -0.66
C PHE A 32 18.45 -17.01 0.01
N PRO A 33 18.43 -17.22 1.34
CA PRO A 33 19.57 -17.80 2.06
C PRO A 33 19.85 -19.26 1.66
N GLU A 34 18.93 -19.90 0.94
CA GLU A 34 19.07 -21.25 0.41
C GLU A 34 19.98 -21.33 -0.83
N ILE A 35 20.17 -20.21 -1.55
CA ILE A 35 21.01 -20.16 -2.75
C ILE A 35 22.47 -19.96 -2.34
N ASN A 36 23.32 -20.94 -2.69
CA ASN A 36 24.76 -20.81 -2.52
C ASN A 36 25.35 -19.84 -3.56
N VAL A 37 25.75 -18.65 -3.11
CA VAL A 37 26.34 -17.58 -3.92
C VAL A 37 27.61 -18.01 -4.66
N GLU A 38 28.39 -18.95 -4.13
CA GLU A 38 29.65 -19.41 -4.73
C GLU A 38 29.42 -20.29 -5.96
N LYS A 39 28.25 -20.93 -6.07
CA LYS A 39 27.86 -21.75 -7.23
C LYS A 39 27.20 -20.91 -8.34
N VAL A 40 26.89 -19.64 -8.09
CA VAL A 40 26.20 -18.77 -9.04
C VAL A 40 27.23 -18.03 -9.89
N SER A 41 27.37 -18.42 -11.16
CA SER A 41 28.33 -17.80 -12.09
C SER A 41 27.90 -16.39 -12.56
N LYS A 42 26.59 -16.11 -12.64
CA LYS A 42 26.03 -14.81 -13.05
C LYS A 42 24.75 -14.49 -12.28
N PRO A 43 24.52 -13.23 -11.86
CA PRO A 43 23.26 -12.86 -11.25
C PRO A 43 22.13 -13.05 -12.26
N ARG A 44 21.07 -13.73 -11.81
CA ARG A 44 19.83 -13.88 -12.55
C ARG A 44 18.69 -13.29 -11.74
N GLY A 45 17.88 -12.48 -12.41
CA GLY A 45 16.61 -12.02 -11.88
C GLY A 45 15.49 -13.02 -12.16
N MET A 46 14.35 -12.80 -11.51
CA MET A 46 13.13 -13.61 -11.67
C MET A 46 11.91 -12.72 -11.50
N ASN A 47 10.87 -12.94 -12.29
CA ASN A 47 9.57 -12.33 -12.07
C ASN A 47 8.66 -13.34 -11.37
N LEU A 48 8.03 -12.92 -10.28
CA LEU A 48 7.00 -13.68 -9.58
C LEU A 48 5.66 -13.00 -9.78
N THR A 49 4.65 -13.77 -10.14
CA THR A 49 3.27 -13.31 -10.27
C THR A 49 2.39 -14.09 -9.30
N PHE A 50 1.70 -13.36 -8.43
CA PHE A 50 0.69 -13.91 -7.54
C PHE A 50 -0.68 -13.74 -8.20
N VAL A 51 -1.31 -14.86 -8.53
CA VAL A 51 -2.66 -14.90 -9.08
C VAL A 51 -3.63 -15.06 -7.91
N ILE A 52 -4.43 -14.02 -7.65
CA ILE A 52 -5.38 -14.01 -6.53
C ILE A 52 -6.79 -13.92 -7.10
N SER A 53 -7.61 -14.92 -6.81
CA SER A 53 -9.01 -14.93 -7.19
C SER A 53 -9.79 -13.92 -6.34
N GLY A 54 -10.47 -12.96 -6.97
CA GLY A 54 -11.28 -11.98 -6.23
C GLY A 54 -11.35 -10.57 -6.80
N GLY A 55 -10.63 -10.25 -7.89
CA GLY A 55 -10.88 -9.09 -8.74
C GLY A 55 -10.61 -7.71 -8.13
N SER A 56 -9.94 -7.62 -6.97
CA SER A 56 -9.74 -6.35 -6.29
C SER A 56 -8.36 -6.26 -5.65
N ASP A 57 -7.60 -5.25 -6.06
CA ASP A 57 -6.25 -4.96 -5.55
C ASP A 57 -6.23 -4.69 -4.04
N GLU A 58 -7.25 -4.01 -3.51
CA GLU A 58 -7.34 -3.70 -2.07
C GLU A 58 -7.44 -4.97 -1.22
N ARG A 59 -8.28 -5.92 -1.67
CA ARG A 59 -8.47 -7.21 -1.00
C ARG A 59 -7.22 -8.07 -1.13
N SER A 60 -6.62 -8.12 -2.30
CA SER A 60 -5.37 -8.85 -2.56
C SER A 60 -4.21 -8.29 -1.73
N LEU A 61 -4.11 -6.97 -1.60
CA LEU A 61 -3.12 -6.31 -0.75
C LEU A 61 -3.33 -6.65 0.73
N ALA A 62 -4.58 -6.61 1.21
CA ALA A 62 -4.91 -6.99 2.58
C ALA A 62 -4.58 -8.46 2.87
N LEU A 63 -4.88 -9.36 1.92
CA LEU A 63 -4.53 -10.79 2.01
C LEU A 63 -3.01 -10.99 2.11
N LEU A 64 -2.24 -10.40 1.21
CA LEU A 64 -0.79 -10.55 1.19
C LEU A 64 -0.14 -9.93 2.44
N ARG A 65 -0.67 -8.81 2.95
CA ARG A 65 -0.25 -8.24 4.24
C ARG A 65 -0.54 -9.18 5.41
N GLY A 66 -1.71 -9.80 5.45
CA GLY A 66 -2.07 -10.80 6.47
C GLY A 66 -1.21 -12.07 6.41
N LEU A 67 -0.74 -12.43 5.22
CA LEU A 67 0.20 -13.53 5.00
C LEU A 67 1.64 -13.20 5.45
N GLY A 68 1.91 -11.96 5.87
CA GLY A 68 3.22 -11.52 6.34
C GLY A 68 4.15 -11.03 5.23
N MET A 69 3.62 -10.71 4.04
CA MET A 69 4.44 -10.05 3.02
C MET A 69 4.87 -8.65 3.47
N PRO A 70 6.18 -8.32 3.45
CA PRO A 70 6.66 -7.02 3.88
C PRO A 70 6.43 -6.01 2.76
N PHE A 71 5.25 -5.40 2.68
CA PHE A 71 5.01 -4.26 1.80
C PHE A 71 5.56 -2.99 2.41
N LYS A 72 6.11 -2.11 1.57
CA LYS A 72 6.35 -0.71 1.97
C LYS A 72 5.02 -0.08 2.37
N ALA A 73 5.01 0.65 3.48
CA ALA A 73 3.84 1.42 3.89
C ALA A 73 3.45 2.38 2.76
N VAL A 74 2.29 2.16 2.15
CA VAL A 74 1.66 3.16 1.29
C VAL A 74 1.21 4.28 2.21
N PRO A 75 1.59 5.55 1.98
CA PRO A 75 0.89 6.66 2.59
C PRO A 75 -0.53 6.62 2.01
N VAL A 76 -1.49 6.12 2.78
CA VAL A 76 -2.91 6.21 2.40
C VAL A 76 -3.23 7.70 2.30
N PRO A 77 -3.62 8.24 1.13
CA PRO A 77 -4.05 9.63 1.06
C PRO A 77 -5.22 9.77 2.03
N ALA A 78 -5.07 10.67 3.01
CA ALA A 78 -6.06 10.89 4.05
C ALA A 78 -7.45 11.03 3.42
N ALA A 79 -8.42 10.29 3.95
CA ALA A 79 -9.80 10.29 3.48
C ALA A 79 -10.30 11.74 3.29
N PRO A 80 -11.13 12.01 2.26
CA PRO A 80 -11.66 13.35 2.03
C PRO A 80 -12.41 13.80 3.29
N SER A 81 -11.87 14.84 3.93
CA SER A 81 -12.50 15.50 5.07
C SER A 81 -13.91 15.92 4.65
N ALA A 82 -14.93 15.32 5.28
CA ALA A 82 -16.31 15.71 5.12
C ALA A 82 -16.43 17.20 5.48
N LYS A 83 -16.68 18.04 4.47
CA LYS A 83 -17.07 19.44 4.67
C LYS A 83 -18.39 19.42 5.43
N GLY A 84 -18.35 19.83 6.69
CA GLY A 84 -19.52 19.96 7.52
C GLY A 84 -20.57 20.84 6.85
N GLU A 85 -21.77 20.28 6.71
CA GLU A 85 -23.01 21.05 6.57
C GLU A 85 -23.12 21.98 7.79
N ARG A 86 -22.80 23.26 7.60
CA ARG A 86 -23.15 24.30 8.56
C ARG A 86 -24.59 24.73 8.28
N LEU A 87 -25.48 24.09 9.03
CA LEU A 87 -26.84 24.52 9.34
C LEU A 87 -26.89 26.05 9.54
N ARG A 88 -27.50 26.77 8.60
CA ARG A 88 -27.84 28.19 8.77
C ARG A 88 -29.15 28.27 9.54
N SER A 89 -29.04 28.21 10.87
CA SER A 89 -30.12 28.52 11.80
C SER A 89 -30.06 29.99 12.21
N GLY A 90 -31.19 30.68 12.13
CA GLY A 90 -31.48 31.86 12.95
C GLY A 90 -31.05 33.20 12.37
N ASP A 91 -31.84 33.72 11.43
CA ASP A 91 -31.90 35.16 11.14
C ASP A 91 -32.51 35.87 12.36
N ASP A 92 -31.66 36.14 13.35
CA ASP A 92 -31.99 36.90 14.56
C ASP A 92 -32.04 38.38 14.19
N ARG A 93 -33.24 38.86 13.83
CA ARG A 93 -33.47 40.29 13.58
C ARG A 93 -33.60 41.01 14.93
N PRO A 94 -32.76 42.01 15.25
CA PRO A 94 -32.94 42.79 16.46
C PRO A 94 -34.19 43.68 16.35
N LEU A 95 -34.97 43.74 17.42
CA LEU A 95 -36.14 44.61 17.54
C LEU A 95 -35.70 46.09 17.55
N PRO A 96 -36.45 47.00 16.90
CA PRO A 96 -36.14 48.44 16.95
C PRO A 96 -36.49 49.02 18.33
N VAL A 97 -35.48 49.55 19.02
CA VAL A 97 -35.66 50.44 20.17
C VAL A 97 -36.21 51.78 19.67
N GLY A 98 -37.40 52.13 20.14
CA GLY A 98 -38.08 53.38 19.82
C GLY A 98 -37.39 54.60 20.43
N GLY A 99 -37.43 55.71 19.69
CA GLY A 99 -37.02 57.03 20.15
C GLY A 99 -37.78 58.11 19.38
N ASN A 100 -38.97 58.46 19.84
CA ASN A 100 -39.31 59.73 20.50
C ASN A 100 -40.76 59.66 21.00
#